data_AF-A0A2R7MG42-F1
#
_entry.id   AF-A0A2R7MG42-F1
#
_cell.length_a   1.000
_cell.length_b   1.000
_cell.length_c   1.000
_cell.angle_alpha   90.00
_cell.angle_beta   90.00
_cell.angle_gamma   90.00
#
_symmetry.space_group_name_H-M   'P 1'
#
loop_
_entity.id
_entity.type
_entity.pdbx_description
1 polymer ?
#
loop_
_entity_poly.entity_id
_entity_poly.type
_entity_poly.pdbx_seq_one_letter_code
_entity_poly.pdbx_strand_id
1 'polypeptide(L)'
;MTTAAEERSRDALRAAQLYYMQDLTMDAIAHEMRVSRSSVSRLLQHARDVGLVTISISPPDDARGQMAQRIADRFGITAHVVPTPT
;
A
#
# COMPACT_ATOMS: atom_id res chain seq x y z
N MET A 1 10.91 -23.77 -9.58
CA MET A 1 10.58 -22.88 -10.71
C MET A 1 9.51 -21.92 -10.21
N THR A 2 9.87 -20.66 -9.99
CA THR A 2 8.91 -19.61 -9.60
C THR A 2 8.04 -19.27 -10.81
N THR A 3 6.75 -19.12 -10.61
CA THR A 3 5.78 -18.84 -11.68
C THR A 3 5.90 -17.39 -12.16
N ALA A 4 5.53 -17.12 -13.42
CA ALA A 4 5.56 -15.76 -13.98
C ALA A 4 4.69 -14.76 -13.18
N ALA A 5 3.63 -15.26 -12.52
CA ALA A 5 2.79 -14.45 -11.64
C ALA A 5 3.52 -14.02 -10.35
N GLU A 6 4.31 -14.92 -9.77
CA GLU A 6 5.14 -14.62 -8.60
C GLU A 6 6.28 -13.65 -8.95
N GLU A 7 6.88 -13.76 -10.14
CA GLU A 7 7.85 -12.78 -10.65
C GLU A 7 7.23 -11.38 -10.78
N ARG A 8 6.08 -11.27 -11.44
CA ARG A 8 5.38 -9.98 -11.57
C ARG A 8 4.98 -9.40 -10.21
N SER A 9 4.58 -10.25 -9.25
CA SER A 9 4.24 -9.81 -7.89
C SER A 9 5.47 -9.30 -7.14
N ARG A 10 6.64 -9.92 -7.31
CA ARG A 10 7.91 -9.44 -6.75
C ARG A 10 8.32 -8.09 -7.34
N ASP A 11 8.20 -7.92 -8.65
CA ASP A 11 8.48 -6.64 -9.31
C ASP A 11 7.51 -5.54 -8.85
N ALA A 12 6.23 -5.88 -8.69
CA ALA A 12 5.22 -4.95 -8.19
C ALA A 12 5.49 -4.53 -6.74
N LEU A 13 5.87 -5.46 -5.87
CA LEU A 13 6.31 -5.17 -4.52
C LEU A 13 7.53 -4.23 -4.50
N ARG A 14 8.54 -4.51 -5.33
CA ARG A 14 9.74 -3.66 -5.41
C ARG A 14 9.40 -2.25 -5.88
N ALA A 15 8.61 -2.12 -6.95
CA ALA A 15 8.16 -0.81 -7.44
C ALA A 15 7.40 -0.03 -6.36
N ALA A 16 6.52 -0.70 -5.61
CA ALA A 16 5.75 -0.09 -4.53
C ALA A 16 6.64 0.40 -3.37
N GLN A 17 7.64 -0.38 -2.96
CA GLN A 17 8.59 0.03 -1.92
C GLN A 17 9.37 1.28 -2.32
N LEU A 18 9.88 1.30 -3.57
CA LEU A 18 10.60 2.47 -4.10
C LEU A 18 9.70 3.72 -4.15
N TYR A 19 8.43 3.57 -4.53
CA TYR A 19 7.51 4.70 -4.66
C TYR A 19 6.96 5.19 -3.31
N TYR A 20 6.43 4.31 -2.46
CA TYR A 20 5.73 4.71 -1.24
C TYR A 20 6.60 4.79 0.02
N MET A 21 7.75 4.09 0.05
CA MET A 21 8.64 4.11 1.23
C MET A 21 9.89 4.97 1.01
N GLN A 22 10.31 5.17 -0.24
CA GLN A 22 11.52 5.91 -0.59
C GLN A 22 11.23 7.19 -1.38
N ASP A 23 9.95 7.51 -1.61
CA ASP A 23 9.49 8.70 -2.33
C ASP A 23 10.16 8.92 -3.70
N LEU A 24 10.57 7.83 -4.38
CA LEU A 24 11.19 7.93 -5.70
C LEU A 24 10.15 8.26 -6.77
N THR A 25 10.56 9.10 -7.73
CA THR A 25 9.73 9.41 -8.89
C THR A 25 9.59 8.21 -9.81
N MET A 26 8.50 8.18 -10.59
CA MET A 26 8.27 7.13 -11.58
C MET A 26 9.44 6.96 -12.57
N ASP A 27 10.11 8.06 -12.94
CA ASP A 27 11.25 8.03 -13.85
C ASP A 27 12.51 7.46 -13.18
N ALA A 28 12.76 7.79 -11.91
CA ALA A 28 13.86 7.21 -11.14
C ALA A 28 13.67 5.69 -10.96
N ILE A 29 12.44 5.26 -10.64
CA ILE A 29 12.09 3.84 -10.51
C ILE A 29 12.25 3.12 -11.85
N ALA A 30 11.81 3.74 -12.95
CA ALA A 30 11.95 3.18 -14.29
C ALA A 30 13.43 2.94 -14.64
N HIS A 31 14.31 3.88 -14.30
CA HIS A 31 15.75 3.74 -14.49
C HIS A 31 16.34 2.62 -13.61
N GLU A 32 16.05 2.64 -12.31
CA GLU A 32 16.52 1.64 -11.33
C GLU A 32 16.10 0.21 -11.71
N MET A 33 14.84 0.04 -12.11
CA MET A 33 14.27 -1.27 -12.46
C MET A 33 14.52 -1.65 -13.93
N ARG A 34 15.15 -0.78 -14.74
CA ARG A 34 15.39 -0.97 -16.18
C ARG A 34 14.12 -1.29 -16.97
N VAL A 35 13.03 -0.59 -16.67
CA VAL A 35 11.74 -0.71 -17.35
C VAL A 35 11.25 0.65 -17.80
N SER A 36 10.20 0.70 -18.63
CA SER A 36 9.57 1.98 -18.97
C SER A 36 8.78 2.55 -17.79
N ARG A 37 8.60 3.88 -17.77
CA ARG A 37 7.69 4.58 -16.84
C ARG A 37 6.27 3.98 -16.86
N SER A 38 5.78 3.61 -18.04
CA SER A 38 4.47 2.95 -18.20
C SER A 38 4.42 1.56 -17.58
N SER A 39 5.53 0.82 -17.57
CA SER A 39 5.64 -0.45 -16.87
C SER A 39 5.66 -0.27 -15.35
N VAL A 40 6.36 0.75 -14.82
CA VAL A 40 6.30 1.09 -13.39
C VAL A 40 4.86 1.41 -12.98
N SER A 41 4.15 2.23 -13.75
CA SER A 41 2.74 2.54 -13.49
C SER A 41 1.87 1.28 -13.42
N ARG A 42 2.10 0.31 -14.31
CA ARG A 42 1.37 -0.96 -14.31
C ARG A 42 1.74 -1.85 -13.12
N LEU A 43 3.01 -1.85 -12.70
CA LEU A 43 3.46 -2.58 -11.52
C LEU A 43 2.85 -2.01 -10.23
N LEU A 44 2.80 -0.68 -10.09
CA LEU A 44 2.14 -0.02 -8.97
C LEU A 44 0.63 -0.27 -8.96
N GLN A 45 -0.01 -0.26 -10.14
CA GLN A 45 -1.41 -0.64 -10.25
C GLN A 45 -1.63 -2.09 -9.82
N HIS A 46 -0.81 -3.01 -10.33
CA HIS A 46 -0.88 -4.41 -9.94
C HIS A 46 -0.69 -4.62 -8.44
N ALA A 47 0.25 -3.92 -7.80
CA ALA A 47 0.47 -3.97 -6.36
C ALA A 47 -0.79 -3.57 -5.57
N ARG A 48 -1.54 -2.57 -6.04
CA ARG A 48 -2.84 -2.20 -5.46
C ARG A 48 -3.90 -3.28 -5.72
N ASP A 49 -3.99 -3.77 -6.96
CA ASP A 49 -5.01 -4.72 -7.39
C ASP A 49 -4.93 -6.06 -6.64
N VAL A 50 -3.71 -6.53 -6.34
CA VAL A 50 -3.48 -7.79 -5.60
C VAL A 50 -3.33 -7.61 -4.09
N GLY A 51 -3.52 -6.38 -3.57
CA GLY A 51 -3.46 -6.10 -2.14
C GLY A 51 -2.06 -6.07 -1.52
N LEU A 52 -0.99 -5.98 -2.35
CA LEU A 52 0.36 -5.71 -1.85
C LEU A 52 0.48 -4.28 -1.29
N VAL A 53 -0.38 -3.37 -1.73
CA VAL A 53 -0.47 -1.99 -1.24
C VAL A 53 -1.91 -1.67 -0.89
N THR A 54 -2.11 -1.23 0.35
CA THR A 54 -3.38 -0.65 0.83
C THR A 54 -3.14 0.80 1.21
N ILE A 55 -3.87 1.71 0.58
CA ILE A 55 -3.81 3.15 0.89
C ILE A 55 -5.02 3.48 1.76
N SER A 56 -4.77 4.02 2.94
CA SER A 56 -5.81 4.52 3.85
C SER A 56 -5.71 6.04 3.94
N ILE A 57 -6.85 6.72 3.84
CA ILE A 57 -6.96 8.17 4.02
C ILE A 57 -7.84 8.41 5.23
N SER A 58 -7.24 8.93 6.31
CA SER A 58 -7.96 9.27 7.54
C SER A 58 -8.33 10.76 7.51
N PRO A 59 -9.62 11.11 7.59
CA PRO A 59 -10.02 12.51 7.72
C PRO A 59 -9.57 13.09 9.07
N PRO A 60 -9.31 14.41 9.16
CA PRO A 60 -8.88 15.04 10.41
C PRO A 60 -9.85 14.79 11.59
N ASP A 61 -11.15 14.73 11.28
CA ASP A 61 -12.21 14.49 12.27
C ASP A 61 -12.61 13.02 12.37
N ASP A 62 -11.68 12.07 12.14
CA ASP A 62 -11.96 10.64 12.23
C ASP A 62 -12.18 10.21 13.69
N ALA A 63 -13.36 10.50 14.23
CA ALA A 63 -13.77 10.10 15.57
C ALA A 63 -13.72 8.58 15.76
N ARG A 64 -13.87 7.79 14.68
CA ARG A 64 -13.80 6.32 14.71
C ARG A 64 -12.35 5.86 14.84
N GLY A 65 -11.44 6.41 14.05
CA GLY A 65 -9.99 6.19 14.19
C GLY A 65 -9.47 6.59 15.58
N GLN A 66 -9.90 7.75 16.08
CA GLN A 66 -9.57 8.19 17.44
C GLN A 66 -10.12 7.24 18.51
N MET A 67 -11.34 6.72 18.34
CA MET A 67 -11.91 5.72 19.25
C MET A 67 -11.13 4.40 19.20
N ALA A 68 -10.83 3.89 18.01
CA ALA A 68 -10.01 2.70 17.81
C ALA A 68 -8.64 2.85 18.50
N GLN A 69 -7.99 4.00 18.33
CA GLN A 69 -6.70 4.28 18.96
C GLN A 69 -6.79 4.27 20.49
N ARG A 70 -7.81 4.91 21.08
CA ARG A 70 -8.02 4.88 22.54
C ARG A 70 -8.21 3.46 23.09
N ILE A 71 -8.92 2.60 22.35
CA ILE A 71 -9.09 1.19 22.71
C ILE A 71 -7.74 0.46 22.60
N ALA A 72 -7.01 0.70 21.52
CA ALA A 72 -5.71 0.10 21.29
C ALA A 72 -4.72 0.44 22.42
N ASP A 73 -4.61 1.72 22.79
CA ASP A 73 -3.71 2.20 23.84
C ASP A 73 -4.10 1.65 25.22
N ARG A 74 -5.41 1.49 25.48
CA ARG A 74 -5.91 1.00 26.77
C ARG A 74 -5.70 -0.51 26.96
N PHE A 75 -5.82 -1.29 25.89
CA PHE A 75 -5.85 -2.76 25.97
C PHE A 75 -4.65 -3.44 25.32
N GLY A 76 -3.77 -2.69 24.65
CA GLY A 76 -2.62 -3.24 23.94
C GLY A 76 -3.01 -4.11 22.74
N ILE A 77 -4.12 -3.77 22.07
CA ILE A 77 -4.68 -4.54 20.95
C ILE A 77 -4.82 -3.69 19.70
N THR A 78 -4.94 -4.30 18.52
CA THR A 78 -5.38 -3.61 17.31
C THR A 78 -6.90 -3.55 17.30
N ALA A 79 -7.47 -2.35 17.40
CA ALA A 79 -8.93 -2.13 17.35
C ALA A 79 -9.35 -1.54 16.00
N HIS A 80 -10.51 -1.97 15.49
CA HIS A 80 -11.13 -1.43 14.27
C HIS A 80 -12.60 -1.12 14.54
N VAL A 81 -13.00 0.15 14.39
CA VAL A 81 -14.37 0.61 14.66
C VAL A 81 -15.16 0.66 13.35
N VAL A 82 -16.15 -0.23 13.21
CA VAL A 82 -17.04 -0.27 12.05
C VAL A 82 -18.33 0.53 12.31
N PRO A 83 -18.86 1.24 11.31
CA PRO A 83 -20.17 1.89 11.43
C PRO A 83 -21.29 0.84 11.44
N THR A 84 -22.27 0.99 12.32
CA THR A 84 -23.50 0.18 12.33
C THR A 84 -24.57 0.89 11.48
N PRO A 85 -25.26 0.17 10.56
CA PRO A 85 -26.43 0.72 9.91
C PRO A 85 -27.49 1.07 10.96
N THR A 86 -28.13 2.23 10.81
CA THR A 86 -29.28 2.67 11.61
C THR A 86 -30.58 2.28 10.90
#